data_AF-A0A6G0SH39-F1
#
_entry.id   AF-A0A6G0SH39-F1
#
_cell.length_a   1.000
_cell.length_b   1.000
_cell.length_c   1.000
_cell.angle_alpha   90.00
_cell.angle_beta   90.00
_cell.angle_gamma   90.00
#
_symmetry.space_group_name_H-M   'P 1'
#
loop_
_entity.id
_entity.type
_entity.pdbx_description
1 polymer ?
#
loop_
_entity_poly.entity_id
_entity_poly.type
_entity_poly.pdbx_seq_one_letter_code
_entity_poly.pdbx_strand_id
1 'polypeptide(L)'
;MQPCLLFSAICYPGKWVSALLRLLWPAAATGSDDSRRWYQQGFEFQQLQAFPLGLVQGHGGPCGVLAAVQAELLRRFLFVRHRETLGGDSDLQQLMTHDRLAEDEAARRQLLAEAMASLLMQCAGGDRALVRVVVAQDTEKQPHSYRESTVQVAASQALEDAPPQELVALLQHEMPAFCSPLGVINFTFSVLRTKGVEAVREEMDDPENNLTGALGHCTQELLNLLLTGKAVSNVFDGSVPMGDSGLLLHGVPQRARIGYLTQLEAVCYCQVGSYYKSPQFPVWVLGSSSHFSVGFALDARVCEESASTQLFQRVQRVFKTFDPMETGLEISDGAGIVLWDEYWKVISVLVHTNDFELALSGEYDANARTEARTPLQRSDSDLARELQAQFDAEREGWLCHSLFACFSDLTAKSPATVPTNANSSNVVRLVLLQWARKQRCSEQWSASSTCEVSSDARKVDGVYWQIGPH
;
A
#
# COMPACT_ATOMS: atom_id res chain seq x y z
N MET A 1 24.02 35.88 10.37
CA MET A 1 23.57 35.44 11.70
C MET A 1 22.77 34.17 11.50
N GLN A 2 23.35 33.00 11.81
CA GLN A 2 22.58 31.74 11.83
C GLN A 2 21.66 31.78 13.05
N PRO A 3 20.35 31.48 12.92
CA PRO A 3 19.50 31.32 14.08
C PRO A 3 19.95 30.07 14.85
N CYS A 4 20.29 30.23 16.13
CA CYS A 4 20.51 29.11 17.03
C CYS A 4 19.19 28.36 17.21
N LEU A 5 19.00 27.28 16.44
CA LEU A 5 17.92 26.32 16.68
C LEU A 5 18.23 25.58 18.00
N LEU A 6 17.54 25.96 19.07
CA LEU A 6 17.61 25.27 20.37
C LEU A 6 16.77 23.99 20.29
N PHE A 7 17.40 22.89 19.88
CA PHE A 7 16.81 21.56 20.01
C PHE A 7 16.92 21.08 21.46
N SER A 8 15.82 20.63 22.07
CA SER A 8 15.89 19.97 23.38
C SER A 8 16.47 18.57 23.20
N ALA A 9 17.78 18.42 23.41
CA ALA A 9 18.43 17.11 23.46
C ALA A 9 18.28 16.52 24.87
N ILE A 10 17.64 15.37 24.99
CA ILE A 10 17.54 14.64 26.27
C ILE A 10 18.39 13.38 26.16
N CYS A 11 19.50 13.33 26.90
CA CYS A 11 20.30 12.12 27.05
C CYS A 11 19.70 11.24 28.15
N TYR A 12 18.88 10.24 27.79
CA TYR A 12 18.43 9.23 28.74
C TYR A 12 19.43 8.06 28.81
N PRO A 13 19.84 7.62 30.01
CA PRO A 13 20.67 6.43 30.14
C PRO A 13 19.87 5.16 29.77
N GLY A 14 20.28 4.48 28.70
CA GLY A 14 20.15 3.04 28.37
C GLY A 14 18.77 2.34 28.34
N LYS A 15 17.81 2.70 29.19
CA LYS A 15 16.60 1.88 29.44
C LYS A 15 15.66 1.76 28.24
N TRP A 16 15.46 2.85 27.50
CA TRP A 16 14.59 2.84 26.32
C TRP A 16 15.25 2.15 25.13
N VAL A 17 16.58 2.25 24.99
CA VAL A 17 17.34 1.57 23.94
C VAL A 17 17.16 0.05 24.07
N SER A 18 17.21 -0.49 25.28
CA SER A 18 16.95 -1.92 25.50
C SER A 18 15.53 -2.35 25.10
N ALA A 19 14.53 -1.49 25.27
CA ALA A 19 13.16 -1.80 24.83
C ALA A 19 13.05 -1.82 23.30
N LEU A 20 13.69 -0.86 22.61
CA LEU A 20 13.76 -0.85 21.15
C LEU A 20 14.49 -2.08 20.61
N LEU A 21 15.63 -2.45 21.21
CA LEU A 21 16.39 -3.61 20.79
C LEU A 21 15.60 -4.90 20.97
N ARG A 22 14.85 -5.05 22.07
CA ARG A 22 13.95 -6.20 22.29
C ARG A 22 12.75 -6.22 21.37
N LEU A 23 12.29 -5.06 20.88
CA LEU A 23 11.24 -5.00 19.87
C LEU A 23 11.79 -5.34 18.48
N LEU A 24 12.97 -4.81 18.14
CA LEU A 24 13.55 -4.98 16.82
C LEU A 24 14.13 -6.38 16.61
N TRP A 25 14.82 -6.94 17.60
CA TRP A 25 15.61 -8.17 17.45
C TRP A 25 15.05 -9.31 18.30
N PRO A 26 15.00 -10.53 17.73
CA PRO A 26 14.92 -11.75 18.53
C PRO A 26 16.07 -11.82 19.53
N ALA A 27 15.82 -12.39 20.71
CA ALA A 27 16.84 -12.50 21.76
C ALA A 27 18.13 -13.17 21.27
N ALA A 28 18.01 -14.15 20.36
CA ALA A 28 19.14 -14.86 19.74
C ALA A 28 19.89 -14.06 18.65
N ALA A 29 19.34 -12.96 18.16
CA ALA A 29 19.90 -12.18 17.05
C ALA A 29 20.69 -10.93 17.51
N THR A 30 20.67 -10.59 18.80
CA THR A 30 21.41 -9.43 19.30
C THR A 30 22.92 -9.70 19.24
N GLY A 31 23.64 -8.97 18.38
CA GLY A 31 25.08 -9.19 18.14
C GLY A 31 25.39 -10.28 17.11
N SER A 32 24.38 -10.79 16.40
CA SER A 32 24.58 -11.69 15.25
C SER A 32 25.05 -10.92 14.01
N ASP A 33 25.53 -11.66 13.00
CA ASP A 33 25.86 -11.09 11.69
C ASP A 33 24.65 -10.39 11.04
N ASP A 34 23.42 -10.80 11.36
CA ASP A 34 22.19 -10.17 10.89
C ASP A 34 22.02 -8.76 11.44
N SER A 35 22.24 -8.59 12.75
CA SER A 35 22.21 -7.26 13.37
C SER A 35 23.34 -6.37 12.85
N ARG A 36 24.53 -6.94 12.60
CA ARG A 36 25.70 -6.19 12.08
C ARG A 36 25.41 -5.54 10.74
N ARG A 37 24.67 -6.20 9.82
CA ARG A 37 24.29 -5.64 8.52
C ARG A 37 23.49 -4.34 8.65
N TRP A 38 22.60 -4.25 9.63
CA TRP A 38 21.84 -3.02 9.90
C TRP A 38 22.72 -1.90 10.46
N TYR A 39 23.66 -2.23 11.34
CA TYR A 39 24.62 -1.27 11.90
C TYR A 39 25.66 -0.77 10.88
N GLN A 40 25.81 -1.44 9.73
CA GLN A 40 26.72 -1.05 8.66
C GLN A 40 26.03 -0.27 7.53
N GLN A 41 24.70 -0.14 7.56
CA GLN A 41 23.93 0.47 6.48
C GLN A 41 23.58 1.93 6.78
N GLY A 42 24.01 2.84 5.90
CA GLY A 42 23.59 4.24 5.84
C GLY A 42 22.56 4.50 4.71
N PHE A 43 22.03 5.71 4.65
CA PHE A 43 21.28 6.21 3.49
C PHE A 43 22.23 6.91 2.53
N GLU A 44 22.76 6.16 1.57
CA GLU A 44 23.72 6.64 0.59
C GLU A 44 23.09 6.65 -0.80
N PHE A 45 23.31 7.73 -1.54
CA PHE A 45 22.86 7.82 -2.93
C PHE A 45 23.84 7.10 -3.85
N GLN A 46 23.28 6.44 -4.86
CA GLN A 46 24.04 5.78 -5.90
C GLN A 46 24.79 6.82 -6.74
N GLN A 47 26.02 6.49 -7.13
CA GLN A 47 26.90 7.37 -7.88
C GLN A 47 26.64 7.33 -9.41
N LEU A 48 25.69 6.51 -9.84
CA LEU A 48 25.31 6.37 -11.25
C LEU A 48 24.45 7.57 -11.68
N GLN A 49 24.91 8.28 -12.72
CA GLN A 49 24.23 9.47 -13.24
C GLN A 49 22.84 9.18 -13.82
N ALA A 50 22.55 7.94 -14.22
CA ALA A 50 21.25 7.57 -14.79
C ALA A 50 20.09 7.76 -13.80
N PHE A 51 20.35 7.60 -12.50
CA PHE A 51 19.32 7.77 -11.47
C PHE A 51 19.94 8.19 -10.13
N PRO A 52 20.23 9.49 -9.96
CA PRO A 52 20.93 10.01 -8.78
C PRO A 52 20.08 9.99 -7.50
N LEU A 53 18.81 9.61 -7.59
CA LEU A 53 17.90 9.47 -6.46
C LEU A 53 17.85 8.06 -5.87
N GLY A 54 18.58 7.09 -6.45
CA GLY A 54 18.58 5.71 -5.96
C GLY A 54 19.41 5.57 -4.70
N LEU A 55 18.83 4.98 -3.65
CA LEU A 55 19.54 4.60 -2.43
C LEU A 55 20.28 3.27 -2.62
N VAL A 56 21.51 3.19 -2.12
CA VAL A 56 22.36 2.00 -2.18
C VAL A 56 22.03 1.06 -1.02
N GLN A 57 21.87 -0.22 -1.32
CA GLN A 57 21.83 -1.28 -0.33
C GLN A 57 23.16 -2.04 -0.34
N GLY A 58 23.88 -2.02 0.79
CA GLY A 58 25.11 -2.79 0.94
C GLY A 58 24.86 -4.25 1.27
N HIS A 59 23.83 -4.56 2.07
CA HIS A 59 23.53 -5.93 2.48
C HIS A 59 22.03 -6.22 2.64
N GLY A 60 21.65 -7.51 2.58
CA GLY A 60 20.30 -8.00 2.91
C GLY A 60 19.91 -7.73 4.37
N GLY A 61 18.61 -7.55 4.63
CA GLY A 61 18.09 -7.24 5.98
C GLY A 61 17.33 -5.90 6.03
N PRO A 62 18.02 -4.76 6.04
CA PRO A 62 17.41 -3.42 6.16
C PRO A 62 16.66 -2.93 4.90
N CYS A 63 16.55 -3.75 3.85
CA CYS A 63 15.96 -3.37 2.56
C CYS A 63 14.54 -2.82 2.66
N GLY A 64 13.72 -3.30 3.60
CA GLY A 64 12.36 -2.78 3.79
C GLY A 64 12.36 -1.31 4.20
N VAL A 65 13.30 -0.90 5.06
CA VAL A 65 13.45 0.50 5.48
C VAL A 65 13.96 1.35 4.32
N LEU A 66 14.96 0.88 3.59
CA LEU A 66 15.49 1.57 2.40
C LEU A 66 14.39 1.75 1.33
N ALA A 67 13.60 0.71 1.06
CA ALA A 67 12.54 0.76 0.06
C ALA A 67 11.43 1.75 0.46
N ALA A 68 11.03 1.79 1.73
CA ALA A 68 10.05 2.76 2.20
C ALA A 68 10.55 4.21 2.08
N VAL A 69 11.82 4.46 2.47
CA VAL A 69 12.44 5.79 2.32
C VAL A 69 12.62 6.17 0.85
N GLN A 70 13.04 5.24 -0.01
CA GLN A 70 13.15 5.45 -1.45
C GLN A 70 11.80 5.80 -2.08
N ALA A 71 10.73 5.10 -1.68
CA ALA A 71 9.39 5.35 -2.18
C ALA A 71 8.87 6.72 -1.74
N GLU A 72 9.10 7.14 -0.49
CA GLU A 72 8.73 8.48 -0.03
C GLU A 72 9.55 9.58 -0.71
N LEU A 73 10.84 9.33 -0.93
CA LEU A 73 11.71 10.24 -1.66
C LEU A 73 11.17 10.48 -3.09
N LEU A 74 10.78 9.41 -3.78
CA LEU A 74 10.17 9.48 -5.10
C LEU A 74 8.80 10.17 -5.09
N ARG A 75 7.95 9.84 -4.12
CA ARG A 75 6.64 10.48 -3.96
C ARG A 75 6.79 11.99 -3.84
N ARG A 76 7.72 12.44 -3.00
CA ARG A 76 7.94 13.88 -2.78
C ARG A 76 8.58 14.57 -3.98
N PHE A 77 9.56 13.93 -4.62
CA PHE A 77 10.16 14.47 -5.83
C PHE A 77 9.10 14.65 -6.94
N LEU A 78 8.39 13.58 -7.26
CA LEU A 78 7.44 13.58 -8.37
C LEU A 78 6.17 14.36 -8.02
N PHE A 79 5.45 13.97 -6.96
CA PHE A 79 4.08 14.43 -6.74
C PHE A 79 3.92 15.57 -5.73
N VAL A 80 5.02 16.00 -5.11
CA VAL A 80 5.01 17.21 -4.25
C VAL A 80 5.76 18.35 -4.93
N ARG A 81 6.99 18.13 -5.42
CA ARG A 81 7.77 19.20 -6.11
C ARG A 81 7.35 19.40 -7.56
N HIS A 82 7.13 18.33 -8.31
CA HIS A 82 6.90 18.37 -9.76
C HIS A 82 5.45 18.09 -10.17
N ARG A 83 4.50 18.18 -9.24
CA ARG A 83 3.09 17.84 -9.48
C ARG A 83 2.49 18.58 -10.66
N GLU A 84 2.78 19.86 -10.80
CA GLU A 84 2.24 20.72 -11.86
C GLU A 84 2.95 20.48 -13.21
N THR A 85 4.17 19.96 -13.17
CA THR A 85 4.99 19.64 -14.35
C THR A 85 4.71 18.22 -14.86
N LEU A 86 4.15 17.34 -14.03
CA LEU A 86 3.83 15.96 -14.38
C LEU A 86 2.58 15.88 -15.27
N GLY A 87 2.74 15.26 -16.44
CA GLY A 87 1.73 15.01 -17.45
C GLY A 87 2.14 13.86 -18.38
N GLY A 88 1.33 13.58 -19.41
CA GLY A 88 1.51 12.41 -20.27
C GLY A 88 2.84 12.30 -21.01
N ASP A 89 3.51 13.43 -21.26
CA ASP A 89 4.81 13.51 -21.95
C ASP A 89 5.99 13.79 -20.99
N SER A 90 5.80 13.70 -19.68
CA SER A 90 6.87 14.00 -18.72
C SER A 90 8.01 13.00 -18.82
N ASP A 91 9.23 13.52 -18.95
CA ASP A 91 10.46 12.74 -18.94
C ASP A 91 11.15 12.86 -17.57
N LEU A 92 11.30 11.72 -16.88
CA LEU A 92 11.99 11.64 -15.59
C LEU A 92 13.40 12.24 -15.65
N GLN A 93 14.12 12.03 -16.75
CA GLN A 93 15.49 12.52 -16.88
C GLN A 93 15.53 14.05 -16.95
N GLN A 94 14.57 14.67 -17.64
CA GLN A 94 14.45 16.13 -17.70
C GLN A 94 14.14 16.73 -16.32
N LEU A 95 13.24 16.13 -15.55
CA LEU A 95 12.92 16.58 -14.18
C LEU A 95 14.16 16.53 -13.28
N MET A 96 14.94 15.45 -13.36
CA MET A 96 16.17 15.30 -12.57
C MET A 96 17.26 16.31 -12.98
N THR A 97 17.39 16.61 -14.27
CA THR A 97 18.32 17.62 -14.77
C THR A 97 17.91 19.03 -14.36
N HIS A 98 16.61 19.35 -14.39
CA HIS A 98 16.09 20.64 -13.97
C HIS A 98 16.46 20.96 -12.51
N ASP A 99 16.31 19.98 -11.62
CA ASP A 99 16.67 20.12 -10.20
C ASP A 99 18.16 19.88 -9.93
N ARG A 100 18.97 19.67 -10.98
CA ARG A 100 20.43 19.43 -10.90
C ARG A 100 20.79 18.31 -9.93
N LEU A 101 19.93 17.29 -9.86
CA LEU A 101 20.03 16.23 -8.86
C LEU A 101 21.23 15.31 -9.09
N ALA A 102 21.87 15.33 -10.25
CA ALA A 102 23.12 14.60 -10.47
C ALA A 102 24.31 15.32 -9.81
N GLU A 103 24.39 16.65 -9.94
CA GLU A 103 25.53 17.44 -9.44
C GLU A 103 25.36 17.93 -7.99
N ASP A 104 24.12 18.12 -7.53
CA ASP A 104 23.84 18.76 -6.24
C ASP A 104 23.55 17.74 -5.12
N GLU A 105 24.59 17.36 -4.40
CA GLU A 105 24.46 16.51 -3.20
C GLU A 105 23.61 17.16 -2.10
N ALA A 106 23.64 18.48 -1.96
CA ALA A 106 22.87 19.17 -0.93
C ALA A 106 21.37 19.10 -1.25
N ALA A 107 20.99 19.24 -2.53
CA ALA A 107 19.61 19.07 -2.98
C ALA A 107 19.10 17.64 -2.74
N ARG A 108 19.92 16.61 -3.02
CA ARG A 108 19.59 15.21 -2.74
C ARG A 108 19.40 14.96 -1.24
N ARG A 109 20.33 15.45 -0.41
CA ARG A 109 20.26 15.34 1.05
C ARG A 109 19.07 16.09 1.63
N GLN A 110 18.71 17.26 1.08
CA GLN A 110 17.49 17.94 1.48
C GLN A 110 16.26 17.10 1.15
N LEU A 111 16.15 16.58 -0.07
CA LEU A 111 15.01 15.74 -0.44
C LEU A 111 14.89 14.51 0.47
N LEU A 112 16.03 13.88 0.84
CA LEU A 112 16.07 12.79 1.81
C LEU A 112 15.60 13.23 3.20
N ALA A 113 16.08 14.38 3.71
CA ALA A 113 15.65 14.91 5.00
C ALA A 113 14.13 15.16 5.03
N GLU A 114 13.58 15.71 3.95
CA GLU A 114 12.15 15.97 3.85
C GLU A 114 11.32 14.66 3.73
N ALA A 115 11.85 13.64 3.05
CA ALA A 115 11.22 12.31 2.99
C ALA A 115 11.20 11.63 4.37
N MET A 116 12.33 11.65 5.07
CA MET A 116 12.44 11.13 6.44
C MET A 116 11.49 11.87 7.40
N ALA A 117 11.38 13.20 7.28
CA ALA A 117 10.46 14.01 8.07
C ALA A 117 9.00 13.58 7.86
N SER A 118 8.60 13.38 6.60
CA SER A 118 7.25 12.95 6.23
C SER A 118 6.90 11.56 6.79
N LEU A 119 7.84 10.61 6.76
CA LEU A 119 7.64 9.28 7.36
C LEU A 119 7.53 9.34 8.88
N LEU A 120 8.39 10.13 9.54
CA LEU A 120 8.33 10.31 10.98
C LEU A 120 7.02 10.94 11.43
N MET A 121 6.53 11.96 10.72
CA MET A 121 5.22 12.57 10.99
C MET A 121 4.08 11.58 10.82
N GLN A 122 4.13 10.73 9.80
CA GLN A 122 3.11 9.70 9.59
C GLN A 122 3.05 8.71 10.76
N CYS A 123 4.19 8.42 11.40
CA CYS A 123 4.25 7.55 12.57
C CYS A 123 3.83 8.25 13.87
N ALA A 124 3.73 9.59 13.86
CA ALA A 124 3.42 10.38 15.02
C ALA A 124 1.89 10.45 15.23
N GLY A 125 1.40 9.94 16.37
CA GLY A 125 -0.03 9.92 16.69
C GLY A 125 -0.47 11.07 17.60
N GLY A 126 -1.73 11.49 17.46
CA GLY A 126 -2.44 12.35 18.41
C GLY A 126 -2.40 13.86 18.14
N ASP A 127 -3.13 14.61 18.96
CA ASP A 127 -3.43 16.05 18.79
C ASP A 127 -2.22 16.99 19.05
N ARG A 128 -1.14 16.43 19.63
CA ARG A 128 0.16 17.07 19.85
C ARG A 128 1.28 16.06 19.58
N ALA A 129 1.45 15.72 18.32
CA ALA A 129 2.38 14.69 17.89
C ALA A 129 3.83 15.16 18.13
N LEU A 130 4.58 14.40 18.93
CA LEU A 130 5.98 14.70 19.24
C LEU A 130 6.88 13.77 18.42
N VAL A 131 7.56 14.34 17.43
CA VAL A 131 8.50 13.62 16.57
C VAL A 131 9.85 13.54 17.26
N ARG A 132 10.47 12.35 17.26
CA ARG A 132 11.75 12.08 17.89
C ARG A 132 12.78 11.66 16.85
N VAL A 133 13.90 12.39 16.80
CA VAL A 133 15.06 12.09 15.95
C VAL A 133 16.16 11.52 16.83
N VAL A 134 16.58 10.30 16.53
CA VAL A 134 17.54 9.51 17.30
C VAL A 134 18.80 9.28 16.48
N VAL A 135 19.95 9.59 17.07
CA VAL A 135 21.25 9.45 16.42
C VAL A 135 22.25 8.82 17.39
N ALA A 136 22.97 7.79 16.94
CA ALA A 136 24.05 7.17 17.70
C ALA A 136 25.14 8.20 18.04
N GLN A 137 25.67 8.11 19.25
CA GLN A 137 26.79 8.93 19.69
C GLN A 137 28.08 8.10 19.58
N ASP A 138 29.06 8.65 18.87
CA ASP A 138 30.39 8.08 18.83
C ASP A 138 31.14 8.47 20.11
N THR A 139 30.94 7.67 21.16
CA THR A 139 31.71 7.81 22.40
C THR A 139 32.46 6.51 22.65
N GLU A 140 33.80 6.58 22.59
CA GLU A 140 34.73 5.47 22.92
C GLU A 140 34.40 4.78 24.25
N LYS A 141 33.69 5.48 25.15
CA LYS A 141 33.34 5.04 26.51
C LYS A 141 32.05 4.24 26.61
N GLN A 142 31.14 4.32 25.64
CA GLN A 142 29.84 3.61 25.65
C GLN A 142 29.38 3.24 24.23
N PRO A 143 29.70 2.03 23.73
CA PRO A 143 29.09 1.53 22.50
C PRO A 143 27.57 1.48 22.66
N HIS A 144 26.84 1.89 21.62
CA HIS A 144 25.37 2.00 21.59
C HIS A 144 24.75 3.10 22.49
N SER A 145 25.47 4.19 22.75
CA SER A 145 24.84 5.42 23.25
C SER A 145 24.08 6.12 22.12
N TYR A 146 22.90 6.67 22.42
CA TYR A 146 22.08 7.40 21.46
C TYR A 146 21.62 8.74 22.04
N ARG A 147 21.61 9.77 21.20
CA ARG A 147 21.03 11.07 21.48
C ARG A 147 19.64 11.16 20.85
N GLU A 148 18.69 11.68 21.61
CA GLU A 148 17.34 11.97 21.13
C GLU A 148 17.11 13.49 21.09
N SER A 149 16.61 13.98 19.97
CA SER A 149 16.13 15.36 19.79
C SER A 149 14.64 15.31 19.45
N THR A 150 13.85 16.25 19.96
CA THR A 150 12.39 16.24 19.80
C THR A 150 11.88 17.49 19.11
N VAL A 151 10.91 17.33 18.22
CA VAL A 151 10.21 18.42 17.54
C VAL A 151 8.70 18.24 17.77
N GLN A 152 8.04 19.30 18.22
CA GLN A 152 6.58 19.28 18.35
C GLN A 152 5.96 19.62 16.99
N VAL A 153 5.01 18.80 16.56
CA VAL A 153 4.26 19.01 15.33
C VAL A 153 2.80 19.23 15.70
N ALA A 154 2.23 20.35 15.24
CA ALA A 154 0.82 20.63 15.46
C ALA A 154 -0.04 19.62 14.67
N ALA A 155 -1.17 19.18 15.23
CA ALA A 155 -2.06 18.22 14.57
C ALA A 155 -2.55 18.69 13.18
N SER A 156 -2.71 20.01 12.99
CA SER A 156 -3.06 20.59 11.69
C SER A 156 -1.97 20.38 10.63
N GLN A 157 -0.69 20.38 11.04
CA GLN A 157 0.46 20.16 10.15
C GLN A 157 0.69 18.68 9.86
N ALA A 158 0.24 17.77 10.73
CA ALA A 158 0.31 16.32 10.47
C ALA A 158 -0.60 15.88 9.29
N LEU A 159 -1.60 16.71 8.94
CA LEU A 159 -2.50 16.50 7.82
C LEU A 159 -1.99 17.13 6.50
N GLU A 160 -0.95 17.97 6.58
CA GLU A 160 -0.35 18.63 5.42
C GLU A 160 0.77 17.76 4.83
N ASP A 161 0.88 17.73 3.50
CA ASP A 161 1.94 17.00 2.77
C ASP A 161 3.35 17.66 2.91
N ALA A 162 3.45 18.72 3.71
CA ALA A 162 4.67 19.49 3.94
C ALA A 162 5.15 19.35 5.40
N PRO A 163 6.30 18.70 5.65
CA PRO A 163 6.82 18.59 7.01
C PRO A 163 7.28 19.95 7.57
N PRO A 164 7.18 20.19 8.89
CA PRO A 164 7.65 21.42 9.51
C PRO A 164 9.12 21.69 9.20
N GLN A 165 9.43 22.94 8.86
CA GLN A 165 10.78 23.34 8.49
C GLN A 165 11.81 23.08 9.61
N GLU A 166 11.38 23.14 10.87
CA GLU A 166 12.22 22.83 12.04
C GLU A 166 12.64 21.35 12.06
N LEU A 167 11.74 20.43 11.71
CA LEU A 167 12.04 19.00 11.62
C LEU A 167 12.97 18.71 10.44
N VAL A 168 12.71 19.32 9.29
CA VAL A 168 13.60 19.21 8.11
C VAL A 168 14.99 19.73 8.46
N ALA A 169 15.10 20.91 9.06
CA ALA A 169 16.38 21.50 9.46
C ALA A 169 17.16 20.63 10.46
N LEU A 170 16.46 19.99 11.42
CA LEU A 170 17.07 19.02 12.33
C LEU A 170 17.62 17.80 11.58
N LEU A 171 16.82 17.20 10.69
CA LEU A 171 17.25 16.04 9.90
C LEU A 171 18.40 16.38 8.94
N GLN A 172 18.42 17.58 8.39
CA GLN A 172 19.54 18.08 7.59
C GLN A 172 20.82 18.25 8.41
N HIS A 173 20.70 18.81 9.62
CA HIS A 173 21.82 18.94 10.55
C HIS A 173 22.40 17.58 10.93
N GLU A 174 21.54 16.58 11.19
CA GLU A 174 21.93 15.21 11.53
C GLU A 174 22.21 14.31 10.31
N MET A 175 22.03 14.81 9.08
CA MET A 175 22.16 14.03 7.85
C MET A 175 23.50 13.27 7.74
N PRO A 176 24.66 13.81 8.15
CA PRO A 176 25.91 13.05 8.15
C PRO A 176 25.82 11.72 8.92
N ALA A 177 25.04 11.65 10.00
CA ALA A 177 24.86 10.44 10.79
C ALA A 177 23.79 9.48 10.23
N PHE A 178 22.91 9.99 9.36
CA PHE A 178 21.98 9.16 8.58
C PHE A 178 22.63 8.61 7.31
N CYS A 179 23.63 9.30 6.75
CA CYS A 179 24.43 8.79 5.64
C CYS A 179 25.62 7.93 6.10
N SER A 180 25.95 7.88 7.39
CA SER A 180 27.05 7.05 7.90
C SER A 180 26.65 5.58 8.07
N PRO A 181 27.61 4.66 8.27
CA PRO A 181 27.31 3.40 8.94
C PRO A 181 26.55 3.73 10.23
N LEU A 182 25.45 3.01 10.51
CA LEU A 182 24.40 3.29 11.51
C LEU A 182 23.18 4.11 11.04
N GLY A 183 23.17 4.63 9.82
CA GLY A 183 22.09 5.50 9.35
C GLY A 183 20.69 4.86 9.38
N VAL A 184 20.57 3.62 8.90
CA VAL A 184 19.27 2.92 8.90
C VAL A 184 18.79 2.61 10.32
N ILE A 185 19.69 2.21 11.23
CA ILE A 185 19.30 1.95 12.62
C ILE A 185 18.92 3.24 13.36
N ASN A 186 19.63 4.35 13.12
CA ASN A 186 19.29 5.67 13.65
C ASN A 186 17.86 6.07 13.23
N PHE A 187 17.54 5.89 11.95
CA PHE A 187 16.20 6.22 11.44
C PHE A 187 15.13 5.27 11.97
N THR A 188 15.41 3.97 12.02
CA THR A 188 14.49 2.97 12.60
C THR A 188 14.19 3.31 14.06
N PHE A 189 15.19 3.69 14.85
CA PHE A 189 14.99 4.12 16.24
C PHE A 189 14.19 5.42 16.32
N SER A 190 14.43 6.37 15.41
CA SER A 190 13.64 7.60 15.32
C SER A 190 12.15 7.31 15.10
N VAL A 191 11.84 6.38 14.18
CA VAL A 191 10.46 5.91 13.90
C VAL A 191 9.83 5.25 15.12
N LEU A 192 10.50 4.27 15.73
CA LEU A 192 9.97 3.56 16.89
C LEU A 192 9.81 4.46 18.12
N ARG A 193 10.68 5.45 18.28
CA ARG A 193 10.56 6.44 19.37
C ARG A 193 9.46 7.44 19.14
N THR A 194 9.24 7.84 17.89
CA THR A 194 8.12 8.70 17.51
C THR A 194 6.79 7.98 17.72
N LYS A 195 6.71 6.70 17.36
CA LYS A 195 5.50 5.87 17.50
C LYS A 195 5.22 5.43 18.94
N GLY A 196 6.26 5.01 19.67
CA GLY A 196 6.16 4.36 20.98
C GLY A 196 6.15 2.83 20.88
N VAL A 197 6.86 2.16 21.80
CA VAL A 197 7.00 0.68 21.78
C VAL A 197 5.68 -0.01 22.06
N GLU A 198 4.94 0.52 23.03
CA GLU A 198 3.64 0.01 23.47
C GLU A 198 2.63 0.11 22.33
N ALA A 199 2.54 1.27 21.67
CA ALA A 199 1.67 1.49 20.53
C ALA A 199 2.02 0.60 19.33
N VAL A 200 3.30 0.29 19.10
CA VAL A 200 3.69 -0.69 18.08
C VAL A 200 3.17 -2.08 18.46
N ARG A 201 3.41 -2.54 19.69
CA ARG A 201 2.97 -3.88 20.12
C ARG A 201 1.45 -4.04 20.10
N GLU A 202 0.70 -3.01 20.45
CA GLU A 202 -0.77 -3.02 20.41
C GLU A 202 -1.34 -3.11 18.98
N GLU A 203 -0.57 -2.69 17.97
CA GLU A 203 -1.00 -2.71 16.56
C GLU A 203 -0.63 -4.01 15.82
N MET A 204 0.29 -4.79 16.37
CA MET A 204 0.70 -6.09 15.83
C MET A 204 -0.32 -7.17 16.21
N ASP A 205 -0.52 -8.16 15.34
CA ASP A 205 -1.41 -9.29 15.66
C ASP A 205 -0.85 -10.16 16.79
N ASP A 206 0.48 -10.30 16.83
CA ASP A 206 1.21 -10.94 17.93
C ASP A 206 2.16 -9.91 18.57
N PRO A 207 1.83 -9.39 19.77
CA PRO A 207 2.62 -8.37 20.43
C PRO A 207 3.97 -8.90 20.91
N GLU A 208 4.22 -10.21 20.93
CA GLU A 208 5.50 -10.80 21.36
C GLU A 208 6.49 -10.92 20.20
N ASN A 209 6.05 -10.77 18.95
CA ASN A 209 6.91 -10.83 17.77
C ASN A 209 7.91 -9.67 17.71
N ASN A 210 8.94 -9.87 16.89
CA ASN A 210 9.97 -8.88 16.60
C ASN A 210 9.74 -8.20 15.26
N LEU A 211 10.29 -7.00 15.10
CA LEU A 211 10.20 -6.25 13.85
C LEU A 211 11.21 -6.69 12.79
N THR A 212 12.11 -7.62 13.14
CA THR A 212 12.96 -8.35 12.19
C THR A 212 12.66 -9.84 12.27
N GLY A 213 12.55 -10.47 11.10
CA GLY A 213 12.31 -11.89 10.95
C GLY A 213 13.60 -12.68 10.75
N ALA A 214 13.47 -13.87 10.17
CA ALA A 214 14.61 -14.72 9.82
C ALA A 214 15.62 -13.96 8.94
N LEU A 215 16.91 -14.21 9.16
CA LEU A 215 18.02 -13.55 8.44
C LEU A 215 18.02 -12.02 8.57
N GLY A 216 17.42 -11.48 9.65
CA GLY A 216 17.35 -10.04 9.92
C GLY A 216 16.56 -9.24 8.88
N HIS A 217 15.67 -9.90 8.12
CA HIS A 217 14.80 -9.25 7.16
C HIS A 217 13.73 -8.40 7.88
N CYS A 218 13.42 -7.24 7.30
CA CYS A 218 12.30 -6.42 7.74
C CYS A 218 11.00 -7.23 7.70
N THR A 219 10.26 -7.22 8.81
CA THR A 219 8.90 -7.80 8.87
C THR A 219 7.89 -6.92 8.15
N GLN A 220 6.68 -7.46 7.93
CA GLN A 220 5.60 -6.71 7.32
C GLN A 220 5.11 -5.58 8.23
N GLU A 221 5.14 -5.77 9.54
CA GLU A 221 4.78 -4.80 10.58
C GLU A 221 5.68 -3.56 10.51
N LEU A 222 7.00 -3.75 10.41
CA LEU A 222 7.95 -2.63 10.29
C LEU A 222 7.78 -1.89 8.96
N LEU A 223 7.57 -2.61 7.86
CA LEU A 223 7.31 -1.99 6.57
C LEU A 223 5.99 -1.20 6.58
N ASN A 224 4.92 -1.81 7.11
CA ASN A 224 3.61 -1.17 7.23
C ASN A 224 3.65 0.05 8.16
N LEU A 225 4.42 0.01 9.24
CA LEU A 225 4.64 1.16 10.10
C LEU A 225 5.22 2.34 9.32
N LEU A 226 6.23 2.09 8.48
CA LEU A 226 6.82 3.12 7.63
C LEU A 226 5.83 3.62 6.56
N LEU A 227 5.11 2.72 5.88
CA LEU A 227 4.23 3.08 4.77
C LEU A 227 2.89 3.70 5.19
N THR A 228 2.38 3.36 6.37
CA THR A 228 1.02 3.75 6.83
C THR A 228 1.00 4.46 8.17
N GLY A 229 2.09 4.46 8.92
CA GLY A 229 2.13 4.95 10.30
C GLY A 229 1.58 3.96 11.32
N LYS A 230 1.20 2.74 10.89
CA LYS A 230 0.58 1.70 11.72
C LYS A 230 1.31 0.38 11.55
N ALA A 231 1.70 -0.25 12.67
CA ALA A 231 2.49 -1.49 12.69
C ALA A 231 1.64 -2.76 12.52
N VAL A 232 0.64 -2.70 11.63
CA VAL A 232 -0.29 -3.80 11.36
C VAL A 232 0.41 -4.96 10.67
N SER A 233 0.03 -6.19 10.99
CA SER A 233 0.69 -7.41 10.49
C SER A 233 0.32 -7.75 9.04
N ASN A 234 -0.84 -7.29 8.56
CA ASN A 234 -1.38 -7.73 7.28
C ASN A 234 -1.46 -6.62 6.22
N VAL A 235 -1.70 -7.04 4.98
CA VAL A 235 -1.73 -6.19 3.78
C VAL A 235 -3.11 -6.10 3.13
N PHE A 236 -4.12 -6.75 3.72
CA PHE A 236 -5.53 -6.59 3.35
C PHE A 236 -6.12 -5.29 3.94
N ASP A 237 -7.32 -4.90 3.49
CA ASP A 237 -7.99 -3.69 3.96
C ASP A 237 -8.72 -3.92 5.30
N GLY A 238 -8.56 -2.98 6.23
CA GLY A 238 -9.23 -2.97 7.53
C GLY A 238 -8.77 -4.10 8.44
N SER A 239 -9.60 -4.41 9.43
CA SER A 239 -9.38 -5.54 10.35
C SER A 239 -10.36 -6.66 10.06
N VAL A 240 -9.92 -7.91 10.21
CA VAL A 240 -10.71 -9.11 9.92
C VAL A 240 -10.77 -9.99 11.16
N PRO A 241 -11.97 -10.29 11.71
CA PRO A 241 -12.09 -11.20 12.84
C PRO A 241 -11.81 -12.65 12.41
N MET A 242 -11.09 -13.39 13.24
CA MET A 242 -10.73 -14.79 13.01
C MET A 242 -11.70 -15.71 13.77
N GLY A 243 -12.78 -16.09 13.10
CA GLY A 243 -13.80 -16.97 13.70
C GLY A 243 -14.47 -16.35 14.92
N ASP A 244 -15.02 -17.23 15.75
CA ASP A 244 -15.69 -16.85 17.01
C ASP A 244 -14.72 -16.69 18.18
N SER A 245 -13.40 -16.73 17.91
CA SER A 245 -12.36 -16.70 18.95
C SER A 245 -12.18 -15.32 19.62
N GLY A 246 -12.76 -14.28 19.02
CA GLY A 246 -12.51 -12.88 19.41
C GLY A 246 -11.15 -12.34 18.97
N LEU A 247 -10.33 -13.14 18.27
CA LEU A 247 -9.09 -12.67 17.66
C LEU A 247 -9.40 -11.79 16.45
N LEU A 248 -8.69 -10.67 16.34
CA LEU A 248 -8.83 -9.71 15.26
C LEU A 248 -7.47 -9.57 14.55
N LEU A 249 -7.44 -9.88 13.25
CA LEU A 249 -6.27 -9.65 12.42
C LEU A 249 -6.29 -8.22 11.91
N HIS A 250 -5.21 -7.48 12.12
CA HIS A 250 -5.08 -6.08 11.74
C HIS A 250 -4.45 -5.98 10.35
N GLY A 251 -5.18 -5.36 9.43
CA GLY A 251 -4.70 -4.97 8.12
C GLY A 251 -4.60 -3.45 7.98
N VAL A 252 -4.44 -3.00 6.74
CA VAL A 252 -4.21 -1.61 6.39
C VAL A 252 -5.46 -0.79 6.71
N PRO A 253 -5.39 0.26 7.54
CA PRO A 253 -6.59 0.93 8.05
C PRO A 253 -7.25 1.85 7.02
N GLN A 254 -6.47 2.39 6.08
CA GLN A 254 -6.93 3.36 5.09
C GLN A 254 -6.05 3.36 3.86
N ARG A 255 -6.54 3.96 2.77
CA ARG A 255 -5.79 4.13 1.52
C ARG A 255 -4.45 4.82 1.75
N ALA A 256 -3.37 4.09 1.51
CA ALA A 256 -2.00 4.52 1.81
C ALA A 256 -1.49 5.56 0.80
N ARG A 257 -0.55 6.42 1.22
CA ARG A 257 0.12 7.37 0.32
C ARG A 257 0.99 6.66 -0.71
N ILE A 258 1.69 5.62 -0.26
CA ILE A 258 2.54 4.73 -1.05
C ILE A 258 1.91 3.34 -0.98
N GLY A 259 1.82 2.67 -2.13
CA GLY A 259 1.26 1.34 -2.23
C GLY A 259 2.25 0.25 -1.82
N TYR A 260 1.72 -0.95 -1.65
CA TYR A 260 2.53 -2.15 -1.48
C TYR A 260 1.94 -3.26 -2.34
N LEU A 261 2.79 -3.99 -3.05
CA LEU A 261 2.41 -5.20 -3.77
C LEU A 261 3.41 -6.29 -3.41
N THR A 262 2.98 -7.55 -3.45
CA THR A 262 3.86 -8.66 -3.12
C THR A 262 3.69 -9.82 -4.09
N GLN A 263 4.80 -10.47 -4.41
CA GLN A 263 4.79 -11.72 -5.15
C GLN A 263 3.92 -12.79 -4.47
N LEU A 264 3.81 -12.74 -3.13
CA LEU A 264 2.99 -13.68 -2.36
C LEU A 264 1.51 -13.64 -2.77
N GLU A 265 1.01 -12.50 -3.25
CA GLU A 265 -0.35 -12.43 -3.80
C GLU A 265 -0.45 -13.13 -5.16
N ALA A 266 0.54 -12.95 -6.03
CA ALA A 266 0.56 -13.59 -7.34
C ALA A 266 0.62 -15.13 -7.24
N VAL A 267 1.19 -15.65 -6.16
CA VAL A 267 1.20 -17.09 -5.84
C VAL A 267 0.13 -17.49 -4.80
N CYS A 268 -0.88 -16.66 -4.59
CA CYS A 268 -2.08 -16.93 -3.77
C CYS A 268 -1.82 -17.24 -2.29
N TYR A 269 -0.71 -16.78 -1.70
CA TYR A 269 -0.44 -16.91 -0.26
C TYR A 269 -1.12 -15.84 0.59
N CYS A 270 -1.34 -14.65 0.03
CA CYS A 270 -2.08 -13.59 0.71
C CYS A 270 -2.89 -12.77 -0.30
N GLN A 271 -3.80 -11.94 0.19
CA GLN A 271 -4.53 -10.97 -0.62
C GLN A 271 -4.13 -9.55 -0.20
N VAL A 272 -3.64 -8.77 -1.15
CA VAL A 272 -3.36 -7.35 -0.93
C VAL A 272 -4.65 -6.56 -1.13
N GLY A 273 -4.94 -5.69 -0.18
CA GLY A 273 -6.12 -4.84 -0.16
C GLY A 273 -6.07 -3.69 -1.17
N SER A 274 -7.24 -3.12 -1.46
CA SER A 274 -7.38 -1.95 -2.35
C SER A 274 -6.63 -0.73 -1.84
N TYR A 275 -6.46 -0.59 -0.52
CA TYR A 275 -5.74 0.52 0.10
C TYR A 275 -4.25 0.56 -0.25
N TYR A 276 -3.67 -0.58 -0.61
CA TYR A 276 -2.29 -0.68 -1.09
C TYR A 276 -2.17 -0.84 -2.61
N LYS A 277 -3.14 -1.48 -3.27
CA LYS A 277 -3.13 -1.63 -4.73
C LYS A 277 -3.31 -0.31 -5.45
N SER A 278 -4.20 0.53 -4.94
CA SER A 278 -4.56 1.82 -5.53
C SER A 278 -4.17 2.95 -4.57
N PRO A 279 -2.87 3.20 -4.33
CA PRO A 279 -2.40 4.21 -3.38
C PRO A 279 -2.71 5.65 -3.85
N GLN A 280 -2.59 6.62 -2.95
CA GLN A 280 -2.86 8.03 -3.27
C GLN A 280 -1.92 8.60 -4.34
N PHE A 281 -0.68 8.12 -4.37
CA PHE A 281 0.31 8.47 -5.37
C PHE A 281 0.82 7.20 -6.05
N PRO A 282 1.09 7.21 -7.37
CA PRO A 282 1.50 6.02 -8.13
C PRO A 282 2.95 5.63 -7.84
N VAL A 283 3.22 5.26 -6.59
CA VAL A 283 4.48 4.74 -6.07
C VAL A 283 4.14 3.51 -5.22
N TRP A 284 4.83 2.41 -5.45
CA TRP A 284 4.63 1.14 -4.77
C TRP A 284 5.95 0.55 -4.28
N VAL A 285 5.96 0.02 -3.08
CA VAL A 285 6.98 -0.94 -2.64
C VAL A 285 6.55 -2.33 -3.10
N LEU A 286 7.46 -3.06 -3.74
CA LEU A 286 7.22 -4.40 -4.29
C LEU A 286 8.01 -5.42 -3.47
N GLY A 287 7.31 -6.27 -2.72
CA GLY A 287 7.90 -7.38 -1.98
C GLY A 287 8.08 -8.62 -2.85
N SER A 288 9.32 -9.12 -2.94
CA SER A 288 9.65 -10.44 -3.48
C SER A 288 10.00 -11.41 -2.35
N SER A 289 10.36 -12.66 -2.67
CA SER A 289 10.77 -13.66 -1.68
C SER A 289 11.98 -13.26 -0.82
N SER A 290 12.85 -12.38 -1.32
CA SER A 290 14.11 -12.02 -0.63
C SER A 290 14.41 -10.53 -0.60
N HIS A 291 13.66 -9.71 -1.34
CA HIS A 291 14.01 -8.30 -1.53
C HIS A 291 12.82 -7.38 -1.80
N PHE A 292 13.00 -6.08 -1.52
CA PHE A 292 12.02 -5.03 -1.80
C PHE A 292 12.53 -4.11 -2.89
N SER A 293 11.71 -3.90 -3.91
CA SER A 293 11.96 -2.91 -4.98
C SER A 293 10.94 -1.78 -4.89
N VAL A 294 11.18 -0.67 -5.60
CA VAL A 294 10.22 0.43 -5.70
C VAL A 294 9.82 0.61 -7.16
N GLY A 295 8.52 0.53 -7.43
CA GLY A 295 7.91 0.85 -8.72
C GLY A 295 7.16 2.16 -8.65
N PHE A 296 7.12 2.92 -9.73
CA PHE A 296 6.32 4.14 -9.82
C PHE A 296 5.89 4.40 -11.26
N ALA A 297 4.85 5.20 -11.44
CA ALA A 297 4.43 5.72 -12.74
C ALA A 297 4.44 7.25 -12.70
N LEU A 298 4.77 7.91 -13.81
CA LEU A 298 4.71 9.38 -13.90
C LEU A 298 3.27 9.88 -14.07
N ASP A 299 2.39 9.03 -14.61
CA ASP A 299 0.98 9.31 -14.79
C ASP A 299 0.19 8.95 -13.53
N ALA A 300 -0.34 9.96 -12.84
CA ALA A 300 -1.17 9.79 -11.65
C ALA A 300 -2.47 9.01 -11.92
N ARG A 301 -2.95 9.00 -13.17
CA ARG A 301 -4.19 8.30 -13.56
C ARG A 301 -4.09 6.78 -13.44
N VAL A 302 -2.87 6.22 -13.32
CA VAL A 302 -2.69 4.78 -13.08
C VAL A 302 -3.34 4.34 -11.76
N CYS A 303 -3.45 5.25 -10.78
CA CYS A 303 -4.15 5.00 -9.52
C CYS A 303 -5.63 5.39 -9.55
N GLU A 304 -6.13 5.96 -10.65
CA GLU A 304 -7.54 6.30 -10.81
C GLU A 304 -8.33 5.05 -11.17
N GLU A 305 -9.16 4.62 -10.24
CA GLU A 305 -10.12 3.57 -10.50
C GLU A 305 -11.36 4.13 -11.19
N SER A 306 -11.92 3.38 -12.14
CA SER A 306 -13.23 3.71 -12.70
C SER A 306 -14.28 3.82 -11.58
N ALA A 307 -15.30 4.69 -11.76
CA ALA A 307 -16.39 4.85 -10.79
C ALA A 307 -17.05 3.50 -10.43
N SER A 308 -17.11 2.60 -11.42
CA SER A 308 -17.51 1.22 -11.27
C SER A 308 -16.64 0.42 -10.29
N THR A 309 -15.32 0.43 -10.46
CA THR A 309 -14.39 -0.29 -9.58
C THR A 309 -14.47 0.26 -8.16
N GLN A 310 -14.54 1.59 -8.01
CA GLN A 310 -14.70 2.23 -6.71
C GLN A 310 -16.00 1.80 -6.02
N LEU A 311 -17.12 1.75 -6.76
CA LEU A 311 -18.39 1.26 -6.25
C LEU A 311 -18.31 -0.21 -5.85
N PHE A 312 -17.70 -1.06 -6.69
CA PHE A 312 -17.52 -2.47 -6.38
C PHE A 312 -16.74 -2.67 -5.08
N GLN A 313 -15.59 -2.01 -4.93
CA GLN A 313 -14.80 -2.11 -3.70
C GLN A 313 -15.56 -1.59 -2.48
N ARG A 314 -16.32 -0.51 -2.62
CA ARG A 314 -17.17 0.00 -1.54
C ARG A 314 -18.24 -1.02 -1.15
N VAL A 315 -18.90 -1.64 -2.12
CA VAL A 315 -19.90 -2.69 -1.88
C VAL A 315 -19.24 -3.91 -1.22
N GLN A 316 -18.06 -4.36 -1.69
CA GLN A 316 -17.33 -5.46 -1.05
C GLN A 316 -16.95 -5.14 0.40
N ARG A 317 -16.47 -3.92 0.67
CA ARG A 317 -16.12 -3.49 2.03
C ARG A 317 -17.34 -3.50 2.96
N VAL A 318 -18.47 -2.97 2.50
CA VAL A 318 -19.73 -3.03 3.26
C VAL A 318 -20.17 -4.49 3.43
N PHE A 319 -20.11 -5.31 2.40
CA PHE A 319 -20.51 -6.71 2.51
C PHE A 319 -19.65 -7.47 3.53
N LYS A 320 -18.34 -7.21 3.56
CA LYS A 320 -17.40 -7.77 4.55
C LYS A 320 -17.70 -7.37 5.99
N THR A 321 -18.45 -6.30 6.25
CA THR A 321 -18.89 -6.01 7.63
C THR A 321 -20.02 -6.93 8.08
N PHE A 322 -20.77 -7.53 7.16
CA PHE A 322 -21.85 -8.49 7.44
C PHE A 322 -21.42 -9.94 7.28
N ASP A 323 -20.42 -10.21 6.44
CA ASP A 323 -19.81 -11.53 6.22
C ASP A 323 -18.29 -11.43 6.37
N PRO A 324 -17.79 -11.21 7.60
CA PRO A 324 -16.38 -10.96 7.83
C PRO A 324 -15.49 -12.19 7.58
N MET A 325 -16.06 -13.39 7.65
CA MET A 325 -15.37 -14.65 7.39
C MET A 325 -15.43 -15.08 5.93
N GLU A 326 -16.09 -14.29 5.06
CA GLU A 326 -16.41 -14.67 3.68
C GLU A 326 -17.11 -16.04 3.57
N THR A 327 -17.88 -16.41 4.59
CA THR A 327 -18.63 -17.67 4.72
C THR A 327 -19.88 -17.70 3.84
N GLY A 328 -20.27 -16.56 3.28
CA GLY A 328 -21.58 -16.36 2.67
C GLY A 328 -22.59 -15.87 3.71
N LEU A 329 -23.64 -15.19 3.23
CA LEU A 329 -24.75 -14.67 4.03
C LEU A 329 -25.49 -15.80 4.76
N GLU A 330 -25.25 -15.97 6.06
CA GLU A 330 -26.21 -16.60 6.98
C GLU A 330 -26.91 -15.50 7.77
N ILE A 331 -28.12 -15.13 7.34
CA ILE A 331 -28.98 -14.21 8.08
C ILE A 331 -29.48 -14.95 9.33
N SER A 332 -28.93 -14.58 10.48
CA SER A 332 -29.30 -15.14 11.78
C SER A 332 -30.63 -14.51 12.24
N ASP A 333 -31.75 -15.16 11.87
CA ASP A 333 -33.01 -15.23 12.65
C ASP A 333 -34.10 -15.92 11.81
N GLY A 334 -33.91 -17.20 11.49
CA GLY A 334 -34.95 -18.05 10.91
C GLY A 334 -35.26 -17.83 9.42
N ALA A 335 -34.63 -16.87 8.75
CA ALA A 335 -34.65 -16.73 7.29
C ALA A 335 -33.43 -17.44 6.69
N GLY A 336 -33.47 -18.77 6.67
CA GLY A 336 -32.46 -19.57 5.99
C GLY A 336 -32.43 -19.23 4.50
N ILE A 337 -31.24 -18.94 3.97
CA ILE A 337 -30.97 -18.63 2.56
C ILE A 337 -31.76 -17.41 2.09
N VAL A 338 -31.10 -16.38 1.58
CA VAL A 338 -31.81 -15.33 0.84
C VAL A 338 -32.51 -16.00 -0.34
N LEU A 339 -33.82 -16.22 -0.22
CA LEU A 339 -34.64 -16.64 -1.35
C LEU A 339 -34.43 -15.59 -2.44
N TRP A 340 -34.22 -16.09 -3.67
CA TRP A 340 -33.84 -15.30 -4.83
C TRP A 340 -34.69 -14.04 -5.06
N ASP A 341 -35.89 -13.95 -4.50
CA ASP A 341 -36.82 -12.83 -4.60
C ASP A 341 -36.49 -11.67 -3.64
N GLU A 342 -36.14 -11.95 -2.38
CA GLU A 342 -35.72 -10.94 -1.40
C GLU A 342 -34.38 -10.30 -1.80
N TYR A 343 -33.48 -11.09 -2.40
CA TYR A 343 -32.22 -10.62 -2.95
C TYR A 343 -32.40 -9.48 -3.96
N TRP A 344 -33.27 -9.67 -4.96
CA TRP A 344 -33.51 -8.65 -5.98
C TRP A 344 -34.25 -7.43 -5.44
N LYS A 345 -35.06 -7.59 -4.39
CA LYS A 345 -35.67 -6.45 -3.69
C LYS A 345 -34.61 -5.58 -3.03
N VAL A 346 -33.73 -6.18 -2.21
CA VAL A 346 -32.63 -5.48 -1.53
C VAL A 346 -31.73 -4.77 -2.56
N ILE A 347 -31.35 -5.46 -3.63
CA ILE A 347 -30.52 -4.88 -4.71
C ILE A 347 -31.26 -3.74 -5.44
N SER A 348 -32.56 -3.89 -5.70
CA SER A 348 -33.36 -2.83 -6.32
C SER A 348 -33.42 -1.58 -5.44
N VAL A 349 -33.58 -1.73 -4.12
CA VAL A 349 -33.54 -0.60 -3.17
C VAL A 349 -32.19 0.09 -3.22
N LEU A 350 -31.09 -0.65 -3.03
CA LEU A 350 -29.74 -0.09 -3.01
C LEU A 350 -29.39 0.66 -4.30
N VAL A 351 -29.80 0.13 -5.45
CA VAL A 351 -29.54 0.75 -6.77
C VAL A 351 -30.34 2.05 -6.96
N HIS A 352 -31.55 2.15 -6.40
CA HIS A 352 -32.45 3.28 -6.64
C HIS A 352 -32.44 4.35 -5.55
N THR A 353 -32.14 3.98 -4.31
CA THR A 353 -32.21 4.88 -3.15
C THR A 353 -30.86 5.18 -2.52
N ASN A 354 -29.85 4.31 -2.75
CA ASN A 354 -28.56 4.35 -2.07
C ASN A 354 -28.68 4.32 -0.53
N ASP A 355 -29.80 3.79 -0.02
CA ASP A 355 -30.16 3.73 1.39
C ASP A 355 -30.14 2.28 1.87
N PHE A 356 -29.16 1.97 2.71
CA PHE A 356 -28.85 0.62 3.15
C PHE A 356 -29.76 0.16 4.31
N GLU A 357 -30.18 1.07 5.19
CA GLU A 357 -31.13 0.77 6.27
C GLU A 357 -32.51 0.45 5.69
N LEU A 358 -32.92 1.20 4.66
CA LEU A 358 -34.15 0.91 3.93
C LEU A 358 -34.10 -0.45 3.22
N ALA A 359 -32.93 -0.83 2.68
CA ALA A 359 -32.75 -2.11 2.00
C ALA A 359 -32.82 -3.30 2.96
N LEU A 360 -32.40 -3.14 4.22
CA LEU A 360 -32.46 -4.19 5.24
C LEU A 360 -33.79 -4.24 6.00
N SER A 361 -34.48 -3.10 6.13
CA SER A 361 -35.77 -3.01 6.84
C SER A 361 -36.92 -3.76 6.15
N GLY A 362 -36.81 -4.02 4.84
CA GLY A 362 -37.87 -4.63 4.03
C GLY A 362 -39.08 -3.71 3.79
N GLU A 363 -39.04 -2.44 4.24
CA GLU A 363 -40.16 -1.49 4.15
C GLU A 363 -40.33 -0.83 2.76
N TYR A 364 -39.55 -1.26 1.76
CA TYR A 364 -39.62 -0.71 0.41
C TYR A 364 -40.76 -1.31 -0.42
N ASP A 365 -41.84 -0.55 -0.62
CA ASP A 365 -42.93 -0.94 -1.52
C ASP A 365 -42.66 -0.49 -2.97
N ALA A 366 -42.21 -1.43 -3.81
CA ALA A 366 -41.96 -1.22 -5.23
C ALA A 366 -43.22 -0.84 -6.03
N ASN A 367 -44.43 -1.11 -5.51
CA ASN A 367 -45.69 -0.89 -6.21
C ASN A 367 -46.30 0.51 -6.00
N ALA A 368 -45.76 1.31 -5.07
CA ALA A 368 -46.27 2.65 -4.76
C ALA A 368 -46.00 3.69 -5.88
N ARG A 369 -45.20 3.36 -6.90
CA ARG A 369 -44.82 4.28 -8.01
C ARG A 369 -45.16 3.76 -9.41
N THR A 370 -46.14 2.85 -9.54
CA THR A 370 -46.44 2.15 -10.80
C THR A 370 -47.36 2.90 -11.76
N GLU A 371 -47.59 4.22 -11.60
CA GLU A 371 -48.42 4.98 -12.56
C GLU A 371 -47.64 5.66 -13.69
N ALA A 372 -46.30 5.53 -13.75
CA ALA A 372 -45.50 6.24 -14.76
C ALA A 372 -44.32 5.41 -15.33
N ARG A 373 -44.51 4.13 -15.68
CA ARG A 373 -43.49 3.38 -16.42
C ARG A 373 -44.06 2.67 -17.66
N THR A 374 -43.45 2.96 -18.80
CA THR A 374 -43.59 2.22 -20.06
C THR A 374 -43.20 0.73 -19.87
N PRO A 375 -43.82 -0.20 -20.62
CA PRO A 375 -43.60 -1.63 -20.42
C PRO A 375 -42.13 -2.00 -20.68
N LEU A 376 -41.55 -2.82 -19.78
CA LEU A 376 -40.23 -3.42 -19.93
C LEU A 376 -40.18 -4.21 -21.25
N GLN A 377 -39.38 -3.75 -22.21
CA GLN A 377 -39.26 -4.40 -23.53
C GLN A 377 -38.42 -5.68 -23.51
N ARG A 378 -37.68 -6.01 -22.44
CA ARG A 378 -36.86 -7.23 -22.31
C ARG A 378 -36.69 -7.67 -20.86
N SER A 379 -36.54 -8.99 -20.64
CA SER A 379 -36.23 -9.59 -19.33
C SER A 379 -34.76 -9.35 -18.96
N ASP A 380 -34.50 -9.02 -17.69
CA ASP A 380 -33.15 -8.82 -17.13
C ASP A 380 -32.24 -10.03 -17.30
N SER A 381 -32.80 -11.24 -17.37
CA SER A 381 -32.05 -12.47 -17.65
C SER A 381 -31.48 -12.52 -19.07
N ASP A 382 -32.16 -11.93 -20.04
CA ASP A 382 -31.70 -11.92 -21.44
C ASP A 382 -30.58 -10.91 -21.63
N LEU A 383 -30.67 -9.75 -20.96
CA LEU A 383 -29.61 -8.75 -20.92
C LEU A 383 -28.35 -9.28 -20.22
N ALA A 384 -28.51 -10.07 -19.15
CA ALA A 384 -27.39 -10.70 -18.46
C ALA A 384 -26.67 -11.74 -19.34
N ARG A 385 -27.40 -12.54 -20.14
CA ARG A 385 -26.78 -13.48 -21.10
C ARG A 385 -26.07 -12.75 -22.24
N GLU A 386 -26.61 -11.64 -22.71
CA GLU A 386 -26.00 -10.80 -23.75
C GLU A 386 -24.71 -10.14 -23.26
N LEU A 387 -24.70 -9.58 -22.04
CA LEU A 387 -23.50 -9.00 -21.43
C LEU A 387 -22.43 -10.05 -21.11
N GLN A 388 -22.83 -11.25 -20.68
CA GLN A 388 -21.90 -12.37 -20.49
C GLN A 388 -21.28 -12.81 -21.82
N ALA A 389 -22.08 -12.89 -22.90
CA ALA A 389 -21.59 -13.19 -24.23
C ALA A 389 -20.64 -12.11 -24.78
N GLN A 390 -20.90 -10.84 -24.50
CA GLN A 390 -20.00 -9.73 -24.85
C GLN A 390 -18.68 -9.81 -24.08
N PHE A 391 -18.73 -10.11 -22.77
CA PHE A 391 -17.54 -10.27 -21.95
C PHE A 391 -16.70 -11.49 -22.35
N ASP A 392 -17.34 -12.61 -22.69
CA ASP A 392 -16.67 -13.80 -23.18
C ASP A 392 -16.07 -13.58 -24.58
N ALA A 393 -16.75 -12.81 -25.45
CA ALA A 393 -16.21 -12.38 -26.75
C ALA A 393 -15.03 -11.40 -26.61
N GLU A 394 -15.02 -10.52 -25.60
CA GLU A 394 -13.88 -9.66 -25.27
C GLU A 394 -12.69 -10.47 -24.73
N ARG A 395 -12.96 -11.53 -23.96
CA ARG A 395 -11.95 -12.49 -23.48
C ARG A 395 -11.36 -13.33 -24.61
N GLU A 396 -12.18 -13.79 -25.55
CA GLU A 396 -11.72 -14.48 -26.76
C GLU A 396 -10.99 -13.51 -27.70
N GLY A 397 -11.39 -12.24 -27.76
CA GLY A 397 -10.65 -11.19 -28.48
C GLY A 397 -9.25 -10.98 -27.92
N TRP A 398 -9.09 -10.99 -26.58
CA TRP A 398 -7.78 -10.89 -25.94
C TRP A 398 -6.92 -12.15 -26.09
N LEU A 399 -7.52 -13.34 -26.09
CA LEU A 399 -6.81 -14.61 -26.32
C LEU A 399 -6.43 -14.83 -27.80
N CYS A 400 -7.23 -14.34 -28.74
CA CYS A 400 -6.97 -14.49 -30.18
C CYS A 400 -5.98 -13.42 -30.71
N HIS A 401 -5.96 -12.22 -30.13
CA HIS A 401 -4.99 -11.18 -30.52
C HIS A 401 -3.55 -11.41 -30.00
N SER A 402 -3.32 -12.36 -29.08
CA SER A 402 -1.96 -12.70 -28.63
C SER A 402 -1.35 -13.96 -29.27
N LEU A 403 -2.08 -14.73 -30.08
CA LEU A 403 -1.58 -15.97 -30.71
C LEU A 403 -1.71 -16.07 -32.24
N PHE A 404 -2.27 -15.08 -32.94
CA PHE A 404 -2.36 -15.08 -34.42
C PHE A 404 -1.60 -13.94 -35.12
N ALA A 405 -0.48 -13.46 -34.55
CA ALA A 405 0.43 -12.52 -35.23
C ALA A 405 1.61 -13.22 -35.92
N CYS A 406 1.38 -14.44 -36.42
CA CYS A 406 2.27 -15.09 -37.37
C CYS A 406 1.41 -15.88 -38.36
N PHE A 407 0.57 -15.20 -39.13
CA PHE A 407 0.19 -15.57 -40.51
C PHE A 407 -0.78 -14.50 -41.05
N SER A 408 -0.55 -14.11 -42.31
CA SER A 408 -1.39 -13.26 -43.19
C SER A 408 -1.50 -11.76 -42.90
N ASP A 409 -0.56 -11.03 -43.48
CA ASP A 409 -0.82 -9.80 -44.23
C ASP A 409 -2.02 -9.95 -45.20
N LEU A 410 -2.65 -8.80 -45.49
CA LEU A 410 -3.59 -8.46 -46.56
C LEU A 410 -5.09 -8.35 -46.22
N THR A 411 -5.52 -7.08 -46.22
CA THR A 411 -6.80 -6.52 -46.72
C THR A 411 -7.79 -5.92 -45.70
N ALA A 412 -7.64 -4.60 -45.52
CA ALA A 412 -8.64 -3.57 -45.82
C ALA A 412 -9.88 -3.32 -44.91
N LYS A 413 -9.93 -2.06 -44.43
CA LYS A 413 -11.07 -1.13 -44.19
C LYS A 413 -11.68 -0.95 -42.79
N SER A 414 -11.35 0.22 -42.21
CA SER A 414 -12.22 1.28 -41.62
C SER A 414 -12.84 1.09 -40.21
N PRO A 415 -13.04 2.20 -39.43
CA PRO A 415 -13.08 2.17 -37.98
C PRO A 415 -14.52 2.16 -37.41
N ALA A 416 -14.68 1.58 -36.23
CA ALA A 416 -15.89 1.75 -35.42
C ALA A 416 -15.53 2.26 -34.02
N THR A 417 -16.24 3.32 -33.65
CA THR A 417 -16.30 4.05 -32.38
C THR A 417 -16.51 3.17 -31.14
N VAL A 418 -15.78 3.46 -30.07
CA VAL A 418 -15.96 2.92 -28.72
C VAL A 418 -17.09 3.68 -28.01
N PRO A 419 -18.11 3.01 -27.41
CA PRO A 419 -19.03 3.68 -26.49
C PRO A 419 -18.53 3.60 -25.04
N THR A 420 -18.21 4.77 -24.49
CA THR A 420 -18.07 5.01 -23.05
C THR A 420 -19.47 5.10 -22.44
N ASN A 421 -19.96 4.04 -21.79
CA ASN A 421 -21.01 4.13 -20.76
C ASN A 421 -21.20 2.77 -20.05
N ALA A 422 -20.39 2.52 -19.01
CA ALA A 422 -20.73 1.51 -18.01
C ALA A 422 -21.51 2.21 -16.87
N ASN A 423 -22.84 2.10 -16.90
CA ASN A 423 -23.68 2.52 -15.78
C ASN A 423 -23.35 1.72 -14.51
N SER A 424 -23.39 2.37 -13.35
CA SER A 424 -23.17 1.79 -12.01
C SER A 424 -23.95 0.49 -11.74
N SER A 425 -25.10 0.30 -12.39
CA SER A 425 -25.92 -0.92 -12.35
C SER A 425 -25.25 -2.17 -12.95
N ASN A 426 -24.40 -2.02 -13.97
CA ASN A 426 -23.78 -3.18 -14.66
C ASN A 426 -22.64 -3.79 -13.83
N VAL A 427 -22.00 -2.97 -13.01
CA VAL A 427 -20.86 -3.39 -12.21
C VAL A 427 -21.34 -4.10 -10.95
N VAL A 428 -22.39 -3.59 -10.29
CA VAL A 428 -23.06 -4.34 -9.23
C VAL A 428 -23.52 -5.72 -9.74
N ARG A 429 -24.05 -5.84 -10.96
CA ARG A 429 -24.41 -7.16 -11.54
C ARG A 429 -23.20 -8.10 -11.78
N LEU A 430 -22.06 -7.58 -12.24
CA LEU A 430 -20.83 -8.36 -12.48
C LEU A 430 -20.24 -8.95 -11.18
N VAL A 431 -20.32 -8.16 -10.11
CA VAL A 431 -19.88 -8.54 -8.76
C VAL A 431 -20.71 -9.67 -8.20
N LEU A 432 -22.01 -9.59 -8.42
CA LEU A 432 -22.99 -10.57 -7.98
C LEU A 432 -22.89 -11.87 -8.80
N LEU A 433 -22.53 -11.78 -10.08
CA LEU A 433 -22.23 -12.96 -10.91
C LEU A 433 -20.93 -13.66 -10.51
N GLN A 434 -19.87 -12.91 -10.17
CA GLN A 434 -18.63 -13.51 -9.63
C GLN A 434 -18.86 -14.17 -8.26
N TRP A 435 -19.70 -13.57 -7.42
CA TRP A 435 -20.12 -14.14 -6.13
C TRP A 435 -20.92 -15.45 -6.31
N ALA A 436 -21.91 -15.47 -7.22
CA ALA A 436 -22.66 -16.68 -7.56
C ALA A 436 -21.78 -17.79 -8.14
N ARG A 437 -20.66 -17.43 -8.80
CA ARG A 437 -19.66 -18.37 -9.32
C ARG A 437 -18.79 -18.97 -8.21
N LYS A 438 -18.42 -18.18 -7.19
CA LYS A 438 -17.67 -18.64 -5.99
C LYS A 438 -18.49 -19.67 -5.18
N GLN A 439 -19.82 -19.48 -5.12
CA GLN A 439 -20.76 -20.44 -4.52
C GLN A 439 -20.81 -21.78 -5.28
N ARG A 440 -20.77 -21.79 -6.62
CA ARG A 440 -20.65 -23.05 -7.39
C ARG A 440 -19.31 -23.77 -7.24
N CYS A 441 -18.22 -23.05 -7.02
CA CYS A 441 -16.91 -23.67 -6.78
C CYS A 441 -16.83 -24.36 -5.40
N SER A 442 -17.62 -23.92 -4.42
CA SER A 442 -17.76 -24.60 -3.12
C SER A 442 -18.42 -25.98 -3.22
N GLU A 443 -19.20 -26.26 -4.27
CA GLU A 443 -19.79 -27.59 -4.51
C GLU A 443 -18.86 -28.52 -5.33
N GLN A 444 -17.74 -28.02 -5.88
CA GLN A 444 -16.85 -28.79 -6.76
C GLN A 444 -15.47 -29.12 -6.18
N TRP A 445 -15.15 -28.74 -4.95
CA TRP A 445 -13.93 -29.21 -4.27
C TRP A 445 -14.11 -30.58 -3.63
N SER A 446 -14.47 -31.56 -4.48
CA SER A 446 -14.24 -32.98 -4.22
C SER A 446 -13.73 -33.67 -5.49
N ALA A 447 -12.70 -33.12 -6.15
CA ALA A 447 -11.95 -33.85 -7.18
C ALA A 447 -10.58 -33.21 -7.47
N SER A 448 -9.52 -33.89 -7.02
CA SER A 448 -8.24 -34.13 -7.73
C SER A 448 -7.51 -32.97 -8.45
N SER A 449 -6.43 -32.53 -7.80
CA SER A 449 -5.01 -32.56 -8.23
C SER A 449 -4.50 -32.02 -9.59
N THR A 450 -3.33 -31.37 -9.47
CA THR A 450 -2.22 -31.07 -10.41
C THR A 450 -2.36 -29.92 -11.40
N CYS A 451 -1.51 -28.89 -11.22
CA CYS A 451 -1.17 -27.88 -12.23
C CYS A 451 0.35 -27.78 -12.38
N GLU A 452 0.83 -28.05 -13.59
CA GLU A 452 2.17 -27.70 -14.07
C GLU A 452 2.27 -26.21 -14.43
N VAL A 453 3.45 -25.64 -14.22
CA VAL A 453 3.81 -24.24 -14.46
C VAL A 453 4.26 -24.06 -15.91
N SER A 454 3.75 -23.03 -16.60
CA SER A 454 4.31 -22.54 -17.86
C SER A 454 4.45 -21.01 -17.80
N SER A 455 5.69 -20.58 -18.05
CA SER A 455 6.18 -19.22 -18.15
C SER A 455 5.91 -18.62 -19.53
N ASP A 456 5.40 -17.38 -19.60
CA ASP A 456 5.77 -16.43 -20.65
C ASP A 456 5.33 -15.00 -20.32
N ALA A 457 6.30 -14.08 -20.31
CA ALA A 457 6.11 -12.66 -20.05
C ALA A 457 6.26 -11.85 -21.35
N ARG A 458 5.34 -10.90 -21.60
CA ARG A 458 5.54 -9.82 -22.59
C ARG A 458 5.69 -8.47 -21.88
N LYS A 459 6.64 -7.69 -22.39
CA LYS A 459 7.08 -6.37 -21.93
C LYS A 459 5.93 -5.35 -21.84
N VAL A 460 5.84 -4.71 -20.68
CA VAL A 460 5.27 -3.38 -20.49
C VAL A 460 6.45 -2.47 -20.18
N ASP A 461 6.57 -1.34 -20.88
CA ASP A 461 7.61 -0.34 -20.64
C ASP A 461 7.36 0.36 -19.30
N GLY A 462 7.76 -0.31 -18.22
CA GLY A 462 8.00 0.26 -16.91
C GLY A 462 9.50 0.36 -16.68
N VAL A 463 9.97 1.48 -16.16
CA VAL A 463 11.35 1.60 -15.68
C VAL A 463 11.41 0.86 -14.34
N TYR A 464 11.92 -0.37 -14.36
CA TYR A 464 12.18 -1.16 -13.16
C TYR A 464 13.56 -0.83 -12.62
N TRP A 465 13.62 -0.31 -11.39
CA TRP A 465 14.88 -0.24 -10.64
C TRP A 465 14.96 -1.43 -9.70
N GLN A 466 15.87 -2.35 -10.03
CA GLN A 466 16.24 -3.45 -9.15
C GLN A 466 17.35 -2.95 -8.24
N ILE A 467 17.09 -2.91 -6.93
CA ILE A 467 18.15 -2.76 -5.94
C ILE A 467 18.82 -4.13 -5.86
N GLY A 468 20.00 -4.25 -6.46
CA GLY A 468 20.81 -5.47 -6.42
C GLY A 468 22.01 -5.27 -5.51
N PRO A 469 22.53 -6.34 -4.88
CA PRO A 469 23.83 -6.26 -4.23
C PRO A 469 24.91 -5.96 -5.28
N HIS A 470 25.86 -5.10 -4.92
CA HIS A 470 27.07 -4.86 -5.71
C HIS A 470 27.98 -6.08 -5.77
#